data_AF-A0AAW4YFL7-F1
#
_entry.id   AF-A0AAW4YFL7-F1
#
_cell.length_a   1.000
_cell.length_b   1.000
_cell.length_c   1.000
_cell.angle_alpha   90.00
_cell.angle_beta   90.00
_cell.angle_gamma   90.00
#
_symmetry.space_group_name_H-M   'P 1'
#
loop_
_entity.id
_entity.type
_entity.pdbx_description
1 polymer ?
#
loop_
_entity_poly.entity_id
_entity_poly.type
_entity_poly.pdbx_seq_one_letter_code
_entity_poly.pdbx_strand_id
1 'polypeptide(L)' 'EYIKIKANEKIESKETASYYAQRKIDVETVFGNIKQNMKFKRFHVRGAEKIFKEMGLVFLAHNFRKLVTRVRKYEGKT' A
#
# COMPACT_ATOMS: atom_id res chain seq x y z
N GLU A 1 -23.68 19.77 -10.91
CA GLU A 1 -23.14 20.15 -9.57
C GLU A 1 -23.14 19.07 -8.50
N TYR A 2 -24.30 18.47 -8.18
CA TYR A 2 -24.56 17.79 -6.90
C TYR A 2 -23.49 16.79 -6.42
N ILE A 3 -23.02 15.90 -7.31
CA ILE A 3 -22.02 14.88 -6.96
C ILE A 3 -20.68 15.51 -6.55
N LYS A 4 -20.28 16.62 -7.18
CA LYS A 4 -19.02 17.32 -6.85
C LYS A 4 -19.11 17.98 -5.48
N ILE A 5 -20.24 18.61 -5.17
CA ILE A 5 -20.47 19.26 -3.86
C ILE A 5 -20.42 18.20 -2.75
N LYS A 6 -21.15 17.09 -2.92
CA LYS A 6 -21.16 15.98 -1.96
C LYS A 6 -19.79 15.32 -1.78
N ALA A 7 -18.99 15.23 -2.85
CA ALA A 7 -17.62 14.74 -2.76
C ALA A 7 -16.71 15.70 -1.99
N ASN A 8 -16.83 17.01 -2.23
CA ASN A 8 -16.05 18.03 -1.52
C ASN A 8 -16.39 18.07 -0.03
N GLU A 9 -17.68 18.08 0.33
CA GLU A 9 -18.14 18.00 1.72
C GLU A 9 -17.55 16.77 2.44
N LYS A 10 -17.52 15.64 1.74
CA LYS A 10 -16.93 14.41 2.28
C LYS A 10 -15.42 14.52 2.42
N ILE A 11 -14.70 15.18 1.52
CA ILE A 11 -13.24 15.37 1.61
C ILE A 11 -12.89 16.31 2.77
N GLU A 12 -13.65 17.39 2.94
CA GLU A 12 -13.43 18.44 3.95
C GLU A 12 -13.80 18.02 5.38
N SER A 13 -14.48 16.88 5.53
CA SER A 13 -14.83 16.37 6.86
C SER A 13 -13.59 16.05 7.71
N LYS A 14 -13.66 16.29 9.02
CA LYS A 14 -12.56 15.95 9.95
C LYS A 14 -12.27 14.44 9.98
N GLU A 15 -13.29 13.62 9.79
CA GLU A 15 -13.17 12.16 9.79
C GLU A 15 -12.34 11.67 8.59
N THR A 16 -12.64 12.16 7.39
CA THR A 16 -11.86 11.84 6.18
C THR A 16 -10.46 12.40 6.21
N ALA A 17 -10.23 13.55 6.84
CA ALA A 17 -8.90 14.08 7.07
C ALA A 17 -8.05 13.10 7.90
N SER A 18 -8.63 12.50 8.95
CA SER A 18 -7.99 11.48 9.76
C SER A 18 -7.65 10.22 8.95
N TYR A 19 -8.62 9.68 8.20
CA TYR A 19 -8.37 8.53 7.32
C TYR A 19 -7.28 8.81 6.29
N TYR A 20 -7.26 10.02 5.73
CA TYR A 20 -6.25 10.41 4.75
C TYR A 20 -4.85 10.49 5.39
N ALA A 21 -4.75 11.03 6.61
CA ALA A 21 -3.49 11.04 7.37
C ALA A 21 -2.98 9.62 7.65
N GLN A 22 -3.86 8.70 8.05
CA GLN A 22 -3.50 7.30 8.27
C GLN A 22 -3.04 6.61 6.98
N ARG A 23 -3.72 6.83 5.86
CA ARG A 23 -3.37 6.24 4.55
C ARG A 23 -1.96 6.63 4.07
N LYS A 24 -1.53 7.87 4.34
CA LYS A 24 -0.16 8.32 3.99
C LYS A 24 0.91 7.46 4.65
N ILE A 25 0.65 6.98 5.87
CA ILE A 25 1.59 6.17 6.64
C ILE A 25 1.45 4.70 6.28
N ASP A 26 0.23 4.18 6.25
CA ASP A 26 0.02 2.74 6.13
C ASP A 26 0.04 2.27 4.67
N VAL A 27 -0.76 2.91 3.82
CA VAL A 27 -1.07 2.41 2.47
C VAL A 27 -0.04 2.93 1.46
N GLU A 28 0.21 4.24 1.46
CA GLU A 28 1.08 4.88 0.47
C GLU A 28 2.54 4.43 0.60
N THR A 29 3.03 4.21 1.82
CA THR A 29 4.40 3.72 2.04
C THR A 29 4.61 2.31 1.49
N VAL A 30 3.63 1.41 1.64
CA VAL A 30 3.69 0.04 1.12
C VAL A 30 3.77 0.05 -0.41
N PHE A 31 2.88 0.79 -1.06
CA PHE A 31 2.90 0.90 -2.53
C PHE A 31 4.14 1.63 -3.06
N GLY A 32 4.62 2.65 -2.35
CA GLY A 32 5.87 3.33 -2.67
C GLY A 32 7.07 2.38 -2.61
N ASN A 33 7.14 1.56 -1.57
CA ASN A 33 8.19 0.55 -1.40
C ASN A 33 8.15 -0.51 -2.52
N ILE A 34 6.96 -1.03 -2.85
CA ILE A 34 6.79 -1.98 -3.95
C ILE A 34 7.30 -1.39 -5.28
N LYS A 35 6.93 -0.13 -5.58
CA LYS A 35 7.29 0.51 -6.84
C LYS A 35 8.75 0.93 -6.94
N GLN A 36 9.31 1.51 -5.87
CA GLN A 36 10.67 2.09 -5.90
C GLN A 36 11.73 1.11 -5.39
N ASN A 37 11.51 0.48 -4.24
CA ASN A 37 12.52 -0.40 -3.62
C ASN A 37 12.47 -1.82 -4.20
N MET A 38 11.27 -2.38 -4.42
CA MET A 38 11.12 -3.69 -5.07
C MET A 38 11.11 -3.61 -6.60
N LYS A 39 11.09 -2.39 -7.17
CA LYS A 39 11.08 -2.11 -8.62
C LYS A 39 9.93 -2.76 -9.39
N PHE A 40 8.85 -3.14 -8.72
CA PHE A 40 7.67 -3.73 -9.35
C PHE A 40 6.78 -2.62 -9.92
N LYS A 41 6.99 -2.31 -11.21
CA LYS A 41 6.28 -1.21 -11.92
C LYS A 41 5.29 -1.70 -12.98
N ARG A 42 5.38 -2.96 -13.39
CA ARG A 42 4.55 -3.58 -14.43
C ARG A 42 4.21 -5.01 -14.04
N PHE A 43 2.98 -5.43 -14.35
CA PHE A 43 2.57 -6.82 -14.24
C PHE A 43 3.14 -7.63 -15.40
N HIS A 44 3.53 -8.87 -15.14
CA HIS A 44 4.07 -9.79 -16.14
C HIS A 44 2.96 -10.59 -16.83
N VAL A 45 1.80 -10.70 -16.19
CA VAL A 45 0.63 -11.44 -16.71
C VAL A 45 -0.47 -10.50 -17.19
N ARG A 46 -1.35 -11.03 -18.04
CA ARG A 46 -2.56 -10.34 -18.52
C ARG A 46 -3.82 -11.06 -18.04
N GLY A 47 -4.90 -10.31 -17.88
CA GLY A 47 -6.19 -10.78 -17.38
C GLY A 47 -6.34 -10.57 -15.87
N ALA A 48 -7.52 -10.11 -15.45
CA ALA A 48 -7.77 -9.64 -14.08
C ALA A 48 -7.39 -10.68 -13.03
N GLU A 49 -7.85 -11.92 -13.18
CA GLU A 49 -7.58 -13.00 -12.22
C GLU A 49 -6.08 -13.26 -12.01
N LYS A 50 -5.30 -13.31 -13.10
CA LYS A 50 -3.86 -13.54 -13.03
C LYS A 50 -3.13 -12.36 -12.40
N ILE A 51 -3.54 -11.14 -12.74
CA ILE A 51 -3.00 -9.90 -12.15
C ILE A 51 -3.24 -9.88 -10.64
N PHE A 52 -4.44 -10.27 -10.18
CA PHE A 52 -4.74 -10.37 -8.74
C PHE A 52 -3.82 -11.37 -8.04
N LYS A 53 -3.57 -12.54 -8.63
CA LYS A 53 -2.63 -13.53 -8.08
C LYS A 53 -1.20 -12.99 -8.03
N GLU A 54 -0.73 -12.36 -9.10
CA GLU A 54 0.60 -11.75 -9.15
C GLU A 54 0.76 -10.67 -8.06
N MET A 55 -0.23 -9.81 -7.90
CA MET A 55 -0.22 -8.78 -6.86
C MET A 55 -0.19 -9.39 -5.45
N GLY A 56 -0.93 -10.49 -5.24
CA GLY A 56 -0.89 -11.25 -3.98
C GLY A 56 0.52 -11.75 -3.63
N LEU A 57 1.25 -12.28 -4.62
CA LEU A 57 2.65 -12.70 -4.45
C LEU A 57 3.57 -11.53 -4.09
N VAL A 58 3.39 -10.38 -4.75
CA VAL A 58 4.17 -9.16 -4.45
C VAL A 58 3.95 -8.72 -3.01
N PHE A 59 2.70 -8.71 -2.53
CA PHE A 59 2.38 -8.38 -1.15
C PHE A 59 2.95 -9.39 -0.15
N LEU A 60 2.90 -10.69 -0.46
CA LEU A 60 3.50 -11.71 0.37
C LEU A 60 5.02 -11.50 0.50
N ALA A 61 5.71 -11.25 -0.61
CA ALA A 61 7.14 -10.95 -0.61
C ALA A 61 7.46 -9.68 0.21
N HIS A 62 6.65 -8.63 0.08
CA HIS A 62 6.80 -7.42 0.89
C HIS A 62 6.66 -7.71 2.39
N ASN A 63 5.66 -8.50 2.78
CA ASN A 63 5.41 -8.87 4.17
C ASN A 63 6.55 -9.74 4.74
N PHE A 64 7.09 -10.68 3.97
CA PHE A 64 8.25 -11.47 4.40
C PHE A 64 9.49 -10.60 4.64
N ARG A 65 9.75 -9.60 3.78
CA ARG A 65 10.85 -8.64 4.03
C ARG A 65 10.66 -7.91 5.36
N LYS A 66 9.43 -7.46 5.66
CA LYS A 66 9.12 -6.82 6.95
C LYS A 66 9.30 -7.78 8.13
N LEU A 67 8.89 -9.03 7.98
CA LEU A 67 9.04 -10.05 9.02
C LEU A 67 10.52 -10.29 9.33
N VAL A 68 11.36 -10.47 8.31
CA VAL A 68 12.81 -10.64 8.47
C VAL A 68 13.43 -9.45 9.19
N THR A 69 13.06 -8.22 8.84
CA THR A 69 13.53 -7.02 9.53
C THR A 69 13.12 -7.01 11.00
N ARG A 70 11.88 -7.41 11.33
CA ARG A 70 11.42 -7.54 12.72
C ARG A 70 12.24 -8.58 13.48
N VAL A 71 12.42 -9.77 12.92
CA VAL A 71 13.21 -10.86 13.52
C VAL A 71 14.64 -10.41 13.80
N ARG A 72 15.32 -9.77 12.83
CA ARG A 72 16.68 -9.26 13.02
C ARG A 72 16.79 -8.23 14.16
N LYS A 73 15.78 -7.36 14.31
CA LYS A 73 15.70 -6.40 15.41
C LYS A 73 15.54 -7.11 16.77
N TYR A 74 14.72 -8.15 16.85
CA TYR A 74 14.60 -8.97 18.06
C TYR A 74 15.89 -9.72 18.41
N GLU A 75 16.64 -10.18 17.40
CA GLU A 75 17.94 -10.84 17.58
C GLU A 75 19.09 -9.86 17.89
N GLY A 76 18.84 -8.55 17.89
CA GLY A 76 19.87 -7.51 18.11
C GLY A 76 20.90 -7.42 16.97
N LYS A 77 20.61 -7.99 15.80
CA LYS A 77 21.55 -8.05 14.65
C LYS A 77 21.47 -6.85 13.71
N THR A 78 20.71 -5.82 14.09
CA THR A 78 20.55 -4.52 13.40
C THR A 78 19.89 -3.53 14.34
#